data_AF-A0A350MNZ7-F1
#
_entry.id   AF-A0A350MNZ7-F1
#
_cell.length_a   1.000
_cell.length_b   1.000
_cell.length_c   1.000
_cell.angle_alpha   90.00
_cell.angle_beta   90.00
_cell.angle_gamma   90.00
#
_symmetry.space_group_name_H-M   'P 1'
#
loop_
_entity.id
_entity.type
_entity.pdbx_description
1 polymer ?
#
loop_
_entity_poly.entity_id
_entity_poly.type
_entity_poly.pdbx_seq_one_letter_code
_entity_poly.pdbx_strand_id
1 'polypeptide(L)'
;MPEEPKKKKKGVRLTARDLKIISWINSHRAATAEQVHKKFDLSLLSAKKRLYELKSFDYLIYEKIFHDKPGIYRAGAKGIAVTNDSLPTIKIRLGSYEHDTKLIDLAISLEEKTGAHWQTDRQIRHEKGLKGVGNKGHSPDGVLEFKNGNKVAVELELSLKGSKRIEKILKGYSRKEYKEVWYFVGSKSLSPKIIEAGIPFIKVFSFTDMTEIKAEEKPTEKTSGNVQTIDQQKAVKDFFQRK
;
A
#
# COMPACT_ATOMS: atom_id res chain seq x y z
N MET A 1 18.77 -45.47 -19.14
CA MET A 1 19.06 -45.22 -17.72
C MET A 1 17.73 -44.90 -17.05
N PRO A 2 17.26 -45.69 -16.07
CA PRO A 2 16.02 -45.37 -15.37
C PRO A 2 16.24 -44.13 -14.47
N GLU A 3 15.38 -43.13 -14.57
CA GLU A 3 15.40 -41.96 -13.68
C GLU A 3 15.12 -42.41 -12.24
N GLU A 4 16.02 -42.08 -11.32
CA GLU A 4 15.81 -42.34 -9.88
C GLU A 4 14.56 -41.59 -9.37
N PRO A 5 13.71 -42.24 -8.55
CA PRO A 5 12.52 -41.61 -8.01
C PRO A 5 12.91 -40.45 -7.07
N LYS A 6 12.50 -39.22 -7.43
CA LYS A 6 12.68 -38.03 -6.60
C LYS A 6 12.08 -38.26 -5.20
N LYS A 7 12.92 -38.26 -4.16
CA LYS A 7 12.50 -38.32 -2.74
C LYS A 7 11.33 -37.36 -2.50
N LYS A 8 10.18 -37.88 -2.07
CA LYS A 8 9.04 -37.05 -1.62
C LYS A 8 9.51 -36.13 -0.49
N LYS A 9 9.50 -34.82 -0.69
CA LYS A 9 9.79 -33.84 0.37
C LYS A 9 8.78 -34.03 1.50
N LYS A 10 9.25 -34.23 2.74
CA LYS A 10 8.40 -34.15 3.95
C LYS A 10 7.67 -32.80 3.93
N GLY A 11 6.36 -32.77 4.20
CA GLY A 11 5.56 -31.54 4.15
C GLY A 11 6.07 -30.43 5.08
N VAL A 12 5.81 -29.17 4.74
CA VAL A 12 6.07 -28.03 5.62
C VAL A 12 4.93 -27.89 6.65
N ARG A 13 5.29 -27.78 7.94
CA ARG A 13 4.32 -27.44 8.99
C ARG A 13 4.08 -25.92 8.95
N LEU A 14 2.90 -25.51 8.52
CA LEU A 14 2.52 -24.10 8.49
C LEU A 14 2.29 -23.58 9.90
N THR A 15 2.76 -22.37 10.15
CA THR A 15 2.53 -21.60 11.37
C THR A 15 1.50 -20.49 11.13
N ALA A 16 0.94 -19.93 12.21
CA ALA A 16 0.07 -18.75 12.10
C ALA A 16 0.79 -17.55 11.44
N ARG A 17 2.11 -17.43 11.63
CA ARG A 17 2.93 -16.40 10.98
C ARG A 17 3.00 -16.63 9.47
N ASP A 18 3.11 -17.88 9.03
CA ASP A 18 3.18 -18.22 7.60
C ASP A 18 1.89 -17.85 6.88
N LEU A 19 0.74 -18.12 7.50
CA LEU A 19 -0.57 -17.72 6.96
C LEU A 19 -0.69 -16.19 6.84
N LYS A 20 -0.18 -15.45 7.84
CA LYS A 20 -0.12 -13.98 7.79
C LYS A 20 0.83 -13.48 6.69
N ILE A 21 2.00 -14.09 6.52
CA ILE A 21 2.95 -13.74 5.45
C ILE A 21 2.30 -13.95 4.07
N ILE A 22 1.66 -15.10 3.84
CA ILE A 22 1.00 -15.40 2.56
C ILE A 22 -0.10 -14.37 2.26
N SER A 23 -0.98 -14.10 3.23
CA SER A 23 -2.09 -13.15 3.06
C SER A 23 -1.59 -11.72 2.83
N TRP A 24 -0.55 -11.30 3.58
CA TRP A 24 0.06 -9.98 3.43
C TRP A 24 0.76 -9.80 2.08
N ILE A 25 1.46 -10.82 1.59
CA ILE A 25 2.05 -10.81 0.24
C ILE A 25 0.93 -10.70 -0.81
N ASN A 26 -0.17 -11.44 -0.64
CA ASN A 26 -1.29 -11.42 -1.57
C ASN A 26 -1.99 -10.06 -1.62
N SER A 27 -2.18 -9.39 -0.48
CA SER A 27 -2.79 -8.06 -0.42
C SER A 27 -1.96 -7.01 -1.15
N HIS A 28 -0.62 -7.15 -1.16
CA HIS A 28 0.32 -6.30 -1.88
C HIS A 28 0.65 -6.79 -3.30
N ARG A 29 0.01 -7.86 -3.78
CA ARG A 29 0.29 -8.58 -5.05
C ARG A 29 1.58 -9.39 -5.02
N ALA A 30 2.68 -8.81 -4.54
CA ALA A 30 3.94 -9.48 -4.28
C ALA A 30 4.76 -8.74 -3.23
N ALA A 31 5.84 -9.35 -2.73
CA ALA A 31 6.85 -8.69 -1.91
C ALA A 31 8.24 -9.33 -2.07
N THR A 32 9.29 -8.58 -1.75
CA THR A 32 10.67 -9.10 -1.66
C THR A 32 10.94 -9.75 -0.30
N ALA A 33 12.05 -10.50 -0.18
CA ALA A 33 12.48 -11.01 1.11
C ALA A 33 12.86 -9.87 2.08
N GLU A 34 13.45 -8.81 1.55
CA GLU A 34 13.78 -7.55 2.22
C GLU A 34 12.53 -6.90 2.86
N GLN A 35 11.40 -6.90 2.14
CA GLN A 35 10.15 -6.35 2.66
C GLN A 35 9.50 -7.25 3.71
N VAL A 36 9.51 -8.57 3.49
CA VAL A 36 8.92 -9.53 4.43
C VAL A 36 9.64 -9.51 5.77
N HIS A 37 10.98 -9.47 5.80
CA HIS A 37 11.67 -9.47 7.08
C HIS A 37 11.44 -8.17 7.87
N LYS A 38 11.35 -7.02 7.19
CA LYS A 38 10.98 -5.74 7.83
C LYS A 38 9.58 -5.79 8.40
N LYS A 39 8.58 -6.21 7.60
CA LYS A 39 7.19 -6.22 8.03
C LYS A 39 6.93 -7.15 9.23
N PHE A 40 7.59 -8.30 9.26
CA PHE A 40 7.33 -9.35 10.25
C PHE A 40 8.37 -9.41 11.37
N ASP A 41 9.25 -8.41 11.46
CA ASP A 41 10.35 -8.33 12.43
C ASP A 41 11.14 -9.65 12.51
N LEU A 42 11.67 -10.05 11.35
CA LEU A 42 12.48 -11.26 11.21
C LEU A 42 13.91 -10.88 10.84
N SER A 43 14.86 -11.74 11.19
CA SER A 43 16.16 -11.71 10.52
C SER A 43 15.98 -12.02 9.03
N LEU A 44 16.75 -11.36 8.16
CA LEU A 44 16.68 -11.56 6.71
C LEU A 44 16.90 -13.04 6.33
N LEU A 45 17.80 -13.74 7.03
CA LEU A 45 18.04 -15.17 6.83
C LEU A 45 16.79 -16.01 7.16
N SER A 46 16.11 -15.71 8.27
CA SER A 46 14.87 -16.40 8.65
C SER A 46 13.75 -16.17 7.64
N ALA A 47 13.59 -14.94 7.17
CA ALA A 47 12.63 -14.61 6.12
C ALA A 47 12.94 -15.36 4.81
N LYS A 48 14.20 -15.34 4.34
CA LYS A 48 14.62 -16.07 3.13
C LYS A 48 14.37 -17.57 3.26
N LYS A 49 14.75 -18.18 4.39
CA LYS A 49 14.48 -19.61 4.66
C LYS A 49 12.99 -19.90 4.61
N ARG A 50 12.16 -19.09 5.28
CA ARG A 50 10.73 -19.31 5.32
C ARG A 50 10.07 -19.17 3.94
N LEU A 51 10.41 -18.12 3.20
CA LEU A 51 9.90 -17.90 1.85
C LEU A 51 10.31 -19.02 0.90
N TYR A 52 11.53 -19.54 1.03
CA TYR A 52 11.98 -20.71 0.27
C TYR A 52 11.16 -21.96 0.58
N GLU A 53 10.88 -22.22 1.86
CA GLU A 53 10.03 -23.35 2.27
C GLU A 53 8.62 -23.19 1.71
N LEU A 54 7.97 -22.04 1.90
CA LEU A 54 6.63 -21.77 1.38
C LEU A 54 6.55 -21.87 -0.15
N LYS A 55 7.58 -21.37 -0.86
CA LYS A 55 7.74 -21.56 -2.31
C LYS A 55 7.86 -23.04 -2.68
N SER A 56 8.65 -23.81 -1.94
CA SER A 56 8.93 -25.22 -2.26
C SER A 56 7.70 -26.13 -2.19
N PHE A 57 6.62 -25.68 -1.57
CA PHE A 57 5.34 -26.37 -1.48
C PHE A 57 4.19 -25.63 -2.20
N ASP A 58 4.52 -24.69 -3.10
CA ASP A 58 3.59 -23.90 -3.93
C ASP A 58 2.61 -22.98 -3.17
N TYR A 59 2.86 -22.70 -1.89
CA TYR A 59 2.11 -21.67 -1.17
C TYR A 59 2.46 -20.27 -1.69
N LEU A 60 3.71 -20.08 -2.08
CA LEU A 60 4.21 -18.89 -2.76
C LEU A 60 4.81 -19.26 -4.10
N ILE A 61 4.87 -18.29 -5.00
CA ILE A 61 5.55 -18.37 -6.29
C ILE A 61 6.63 -17.31 -6.30
N TYR A 62 7.86 -17.73 -6.62
CA TYR A 62 9.00 -16.83 -6.74
C TYR A 62 9.22 -16.45 -8.20
N GLU A 63 9.37 -15.15 -8.47
CA GLU A 63 9.63 -14.60 -9.80
C GLU A 63 10.82 -13.64 -9.75
N LYS A 64 11.77 -13.82 -10.66
CA LYS A 64 12.88 -12.90 -10.88
C LYS A 64 12.58 -12.12 -12.16
N ILE A 65 11.93 -10.97 -12.01
CA ILE A 65 11.43 -10.18 -13.14
C ILE A 65 12.57 -9.42 -13.84
N PHE A 66 13.42 -8.76 -13.07
CA PHE A 66 14.56 -8.00 -13.56
C PHE A 66 15.86 -8.59 -13.02
N HIS A 67 16.91 -8.60 -13.84
CA HIS A 67 18.20 -9.19 -13.48
C HIS A 67 18.85 -8.47 -12.28
N ASP A 68 18.78 -7.14 -12.27
CA ASP A 68 19.39 -6.22 -11.30
C ASP A 68 18.53 -5.98 -10.04
N LYS A 69 17.26 -6.42 -10.03
CA LYS A 69 16.35 -6.25 -8.87
C LYS A 69 16.21 -7.53 -8.05
N PRO A 70 15.95 -7.47 -6.74
CA PRO A 70 15.61 -8.66 -5.96
C PRO A 70 14.43 -9.43 -6.58
N GLY A 71 14.44 -10.76 -6.44
CA GLY A 71 13.27 -11.54 -6.80
C GLY A 71 12.12 -11.30 -5.83
N ILE A 72 10.91 -11.44 -6.34
CA ILE A 72 9.67 -11.22 -5.60
C ILE A 72 8.93 -12.53 -5.37
N TYR A 73 8.10 -12.55 -4.34
CA TYR A 73 7.20 -13.65 -4.01
C TYR A 73 5.77 -13.16 -4.14
N ARG A 74 4.90 -13.95 -4.80
CA ARG A 74 3.45 -13.75 -4.82
C ARG A 74 2.73 -14.98 -4.30
N ALA A 75 1.49 -14.84 -3.86
CA ALA A 75 0.70 -15.98 -3.42
C ALA A 75 0.40 -16.96 -4.57
N GLY A 76 0.59 -18.26 -4.30
CA GLY A 76 0.15 -19.35 -5.16
C GLY A 76 -1.27 -19.80 -4.80
N ALA A 77 -1.89 -20.62 -5.65
CA ALA A 77 -3.26 -21.10 -5.43
C ALA A 77 -3.40 -21.88 -4.11
N LYS A 78 -2.41 -22.72 -3.76
CA LYS A 78 -2.39 -23.39 -2.45
C LYS A 78 -2.28 -22.40 -1.30
N GLY A 79 -1.51 -21.32 -1.48
CA GLY A 79 -1.38 -20.24 -0.49
C GLY A 79 -2.73 -19.63 -0.16
N ILE A 80 -3.49 -19.23 -1.20
CA ILE A 80 -4.84 -18.67 -1.03
C ILE A 80 -5.79 -19.66 -0.36
N ALA A 81 -5.74 -20.93 -0.76
CA ALA A 81 -6.59 -21.95 -0.19
C ALA A 81 -6.32 -22.17 1.31
N VAL A 82 -5.06 -22.21 1.75
CA VAL A 82 -4.75 -22.44 3.17
C VAL A 82 -4.98 -21.22 4.05
N THR A 83 -4.96 -20.02 3.49
CA THR A 83 -5.26 -18.79 4.22
C THR A 83 -6.75 -18.46 4.25
N ASN A 84 -7.57 -19.13 3.42
CA ASN A 84 -8.95 -18.72 3.15
C ASN A 84 -9.05 -17.23 2.77
N ASP A 85 -8.06 -16.74 2.02
CA ASP A 85 -7.99 -15.33 1.65
C ASP A 85 -9.05 -15.02 0.58
N SER A 86 -9.85 -13.98 0.79
CA SER A 86 -10.90 -13.55 -0.14
C SER A 86 -10.34 -12.93 -1.42
N LEU A 87 -9.08 -12.48 -1.38
CA LEU A 87 -8.42 -11.91 -2.53
C LEU A 87 -7.84 -13.03 -3.43
N PRO A 88 -8.16 -13.06 -4.74
CA PRO A 88 -7.66 -14.11 -5.63
C PRO A 88 -6.14 -14.03 -5.83
N THR A 89 -5.51 -15.01 -6.49
CA THR A 89 -4.13 -14.82 -6.97
C THR A 89 -4.09 -13.80 -8.11
N ILE A 90 -3.00 -13.04 -8.25
CA ILE A 90 -2.81 -12.10 -9.36
C ILE A 90 -1.42 -12.24 -9.98
N LYS A 91 -1.30 -11.92 -11.28
CA LYS A 91 -0.02 -11.81 -11.99
C LYS A 91 0.56 -10.40 -11.84
N ILE A 92 1.88 -10.31 -11.86
CA ILE A 92 2.58 -9.03 -11.75
C ILE A 92 2.55 -8.30 -13.08
N ARG A 93 2.32 -6.99 -13.01
CA ARG A 93 2.31 -6.11 -14.18
C ARG A 93 3.60 -5.31 -14.19
N LEU A 94 4.39 -5.46 -15.26
CA LEU A 94 5.69 -4.80 -15.37
C LEU A 94 5.57 -3.27 -15.26
N GLY A 95 4.52 -2.69 -15.86
CA GLY A 95 4.29 -1.24 -15.83
C GLY A 95 3.95 -0.66 -14.45
N SER A 96 3.57 -1.48 -13.46
CA SER A 96 3.35 -1.02 -12.08
C SER A 96 4.40 -1.53 -11.10
N TYR A 97 5.37 -2.34 -11.55
CA TYR A 97 6.31 -3.02 -10.65
C TYR A 97 7.07 -2.07 -9.71
N GLU A 98 7.61 -0.98 -10.25
CA GLU A 98 8.37 -0.02 -9.45
C GLU A 98 7.48 0.70 -8.43
N HIS A 99 6.27 1.10 -8.84
CA HIS A 99 5.30 1.74 -7.96
C HIS A 99 4.83 0.77 -6.86
N ASP A 100 4.40 -0.44 -7.23
CA ASP A 100 3.92 -1.47 -6.30
C ASP A 100 5.00 -1.82 -5.26
N THR A 101 6.26 -1.97 -5.68
CA THR A 101 7.36 -2.29 -4.75
C THR A 101 7.69 -1.15 -3.81
N LYS A 102 7.71 0.10 -4.29
CA LYS A 102 7.92 1.29 -3.44
C LYS A 102 6.74 1.57 -2.51
N LEU A 103 5.52 1.24 -2.93
CA LEU A 103 4.33 1.37 -2.09
C LEU A 103 4.38 0.43 -0.88
N ILE A 104 4.95 -0.77 -1.02
CA ILE A 104 5.16 -1.69 0.11
C ILE A 104 6.17 -1.10 1.10
N ASP A 105 7.27 -0.53 0.61
CA ASP A 105 8.26 0.12 1.47
C ASP A 105 7.61 1.29 2.24
N LEU A 106 6.80 2.09 1.55
CA LEU A 106 6.02 3.17 2.16
C LEU A 106 5.06 2.64 3.22
N ALA A 107 4.28 1.60 2.91
CA ALA A 107 3.31 1.01 3.82
C ALA A 107 3.97 0.54 5.12
N ILE A 108 5.07 -0.20 5.02
CA ILE A 108 5.84 -0.68 6.18
C ILE A 108 6.31 0.50 7.04
N SER A 109 6.91 1.52 6.42
CA SER A 109 7.39 2.71 7.13
C SER A 109 6.27 3.50 7.80
N LEU A 110 5.10 3.61 7.16
CA LEU A 110 3.96 4.31 7.73
C LEU A 110 3.34 3.56 8.90
N GLU A 111 3.16 2.24 8.78
CA GLU A 111 2.67 1.43 9.91
C GLU A 111 3.62 1.52 11.11
N GLU A 112 4.93 1.47 10.88
CA GLU A 112 5.95 1.61 11.93
C GLU A 112 5.91 2.99 12.60
N LYS A 113 5.87 4.07 11.81
CA LYS A 113 5.90 5.44 12.33
C LYS A 113 4.61 5.86 13.02
N THR A 114 3.47 5.39 12.52
CA THR A 114 2.16 5.86 12.95
C THR A 114 1.47 4.92 13.93
N GLY A 115 1.82 3.62 13.90
CA GLY A 115 1.08 2.57 14.59
C GLY A 115 -0.31 2.28 14.00
N ALA A 116 -0.67 2.90 12.87
CA ALA A 116 -1.90 2.63 12.15
C ALA A 116 -1.80 1.32 11.35
N HIS A 117 -2.95 0.75 10.99
CA HIS A 117 -3.01 -0.41 10.10
C HIS A 117 -3.04 0.04 8.64
N TRP A 118 -2.22 -0.56 7.79
CA TRP A 118 -2.28 -0.32 6.34
C TRP A 118 -3.23 -1.27 5.63
N GLN A 119 -4.17 -0.69 4.90
CA GLN A 119 -5.07 -1.37 3.97
C GLN A 119 -4.64 -1.08 2.53
N THR A 120 -4.47 -2.11 1.70
CA THR A 120 -4.03 -1.95 0.30
C THR A 120 -5.18 -1.56 -0.62
N ASP A 121 -4.88 -0.91 -1.75
CA ASP A 121 -5.87 -0.62 -2.81
C ASP A 121 -6.70 -1.86 -3.20
N ARG A 122 -6.07 -3.05 -3.12
CA ARG A 122 -6.65 -4.32 -3.52
C ARG A 122 -7.74 -4.76 -2.56
N GLN A 123 -7.48 -4.62 -1.26
CA GLN A 123 -8.47 -4.86 -0.21
C GLN A 123 -9.63 -3.87 -0.33
N ILE A 124 -9.32 -2.58 -0.51
CA ILE A 124 -10.30 -1.51 -0.67
C ILE A 124 -11.22 -1.78 -1.87
N ARG A 125 -10.64 -2.13 -3.03
CA ARG A 125 -11.41 -2.46 -4.24
C ARG A 125 -12.29 -3.69 -4.02
N HIS A 126 -11.78 -4.70 -3.34
CA HIS A 126 -12.54 -5.90 -3.04
C HIS A 126 -13.74 -5.60 -2.12
N GLU A 127 -13.52 -4.88 -1.03
CA GLU A 127 -14.57 -4.50 -0.06
C GLU A 127 -15.65 -3.61 -0.70
N LYS A 128 -15.25 -2.66 -1.55
CA LYS A 128 -16.19 -1.79 -2.28
C LYS A 128 -16.86 -2.47 -3.47
N GLY A 129 -16.56 -3.74 -3.76
CA GLY A 129 -17.07 -4.45 -4.94
C GLY A 129 -16.61 -3.84 -6.26
N LEU A 130 -15.51 -3.07 -6.27
CA LEU A 130 -14.97 -2.40 -7.45
C LEU A 130 -14.28 -3.42 -8.37
N LYS A 131 -15.03 -3.92 -9.36
CA LYS A 131 -14.52 -4.78 -10.42
C LYS A 131 -14.15 -3.95 -11.66
N GLY A 132 -12.84 -3.69 -11.86
CA GLY A 132 -12.33 -3.15 -13.13
C GLY A 132 -12.68 -1.68 -13.45
N VAL A 133 -12.21 -1.21 -14.61
CA VAL A 133 -12.30 0.18 -15.08
C VAL A 133 -13.75 0.52 -15.39
N GLY A 134 -14.35 1.45 -14.63
CA GLY A 134 -15.69 1.98 -14.93
C GLY A 134 -16.54 2.41 -13.74
N ASN A 135 -16.28 1.90 -12.53
CA ASN A 135 -17.03 2.33 -11.34
C ASN A 135 -16.40 3.60 -10.72
N LYS A 136 -17.25 4.62 -10.53
CA LYS A 136 -16.96 6.07 -10.46
C LYS A 136 -16.15 6.60 -9.24
N GLY A 137 -15.55 5.73 -8.43
CA GLY A 137 -14.72 6.15 -7.28
C GLY A 137 -13.24 5.99 -7.58
N HIS A 138 -12.45 7.06 -7.41
CA HIS A 138 -11.00 6.92 -7.29
C HIS A 138 -10.69 6.08 -6.04
N SER A 139 -9.80 5.10 -6.16
CA SER A 139 -9.32 4.31 -5.02
C SER A 139 -7.91 4.78 -4.68
N PRO A 140 -7.62 5.11 -3.42
CA PRO A 140 -6.26 5.39 -2.98
C PRO A 140 -5.33 4.21 -3.25
N ASP A 141 -4.03 4.47 -3.31
CA ASP A 141 -2.99 3.44 -3.35
C ASP A 141 -2.97 2.62 -2.05
N GLY A 142 -3.31 3.25 -0.93
CA GLY A 142 -3.69 2.56 0.31
C GLY A 142 -4.28 3.50 1.35
N VAL A 143 -4.70 2.93 2.47
CA VAL A 143 -5.35 3.66 3.57
C VAL A 143 -4.69 3.29 4.89
N LEU A 144 -4.35 4.31 5.68
CA LEU A 144 -3.99 4.13 7.08
C LEU A 144 -5.25 4.21 7.93
N GLU A 145 -5.50 3.15 8.69
CA GLU A 145 -6.59 3.07 9.66
C GLU A 145 -6.04 3.18 11.08
N PHE A 146 -6.37 4.28 11.75
CA PHE A 146 -5.96 4.55 13.11
C PHE A 146 -6.93 3.91 14.11
N LYS A 147 -6.45 3.63 15.33
CA LYS A 147 -7.26 2.99 16.39
C LYS A 147 -8.49 3.82 16.81
N ASN A 148 -8.45 5.14 16.59
CA ASN A 148 -9.58 6.04 16.84
C ASN A 148 -10.62 6.03 15.70
N GLY A 149 -10.45 5.19 14.68
CA GLY A 149 -11.34 5.10 13.52
C GLY A 149 -11.03 6.12 12.41
N ASN A 150 -10.07 7.02 12.62
CA ASN A 150 -9.65 7.93 11.56
C ASN A 150 -9.01 7.15 10.41
N LYS A 151 -9.37 7.54 9.18
CA LYS A 151 -8.77 7.01 7.97
C LYS A 151 -8.01 8.10 7.23
N VAL A 152 -6.81 7.78 6.79
CA VAL A 152 -6.00 8.66 5.92
C VAL A 152 -5.76 7.93 4.61
N ALA A 153 -6.20 8.54 3.51
CA ALA A 153 -5.91 8.04 2.17
C ALA A 153 -4.47 8.39 1.78
N VAL A 154 -3.77 7.46 1.14
CA VAL A 154 -2.37 7.61 0.75
C VAL A 154 -2.21 7.43 -0.75
N GLU A 155 -1.43 8.31 -1.35
CA GLU A 155 -1.08 8.34 -2.77
C GLU A 155 0.44 8.35 -2.93
N LEU A 156 0.98 7.50 -3.79
CA LEU A 156 2.40 7.48 -4.14
C LEU A 156 2.60 7.93 -5.59
N GLU A 157 3.36 9.01 -5.77
CA GLU A 157 3.65 9.60 -7.06
C GLU A 157 5.16 9.62 -7.32
N LEU A 158 5.64 8.66 -8.12
CA LEU A 158 7.07 8.52 -8.44
C LEU A 158 7.49 9.32 -9.68
N SER A 159 6.56 9.74 -10.53
CA SER A 159 6.85 10.48 -11.76
C SER A 159 5.94 11.70 -11.93
N LEU A 160 6.37 12.67 -12.75
CA LEU A 160 5.57 13.85 -13.07
C LEU A 160 4.30 13.44 -13.84
N LYS A 161 3.17 13.35 -13.15
CA LYS A 161 1.87 13.25 -13.82
C LYS A 161 1.30 14.64 -14.12
N GLY A 162 0.64 14.76 -15.28
CA GLY A 162 0.04 16.02 -15.72
C GLY A 162 -1.02 16.54 -14.74
N SER A 163 -1.10 17.86 -14.58
CA SER A 163 -1.95 18.56 -13.60
C SER A 163 -3.42 18.15 -13.61
N LYS A 164 -3.99 17.85 -14.79
CA LYS A 164 -5.38 17.40 -14.95
C LYS A 164 -5.68 16.08 -14.22
N ARG A 165 -4.68 15.20 -14.08
CA ARG A 165 -4.85 13.92 -13.39
C ARG A 165 -4.90 14.10 -11.87
N ILE A 166 -4.02 14.95 -11.33
CA ILE A 166 -4.01 15.29 -9.91
C ILE A 166 -5.37 15.88 -9.53
N GLU A 167 -5.84 16.89 -10.29
CA GLU A 167 -7.15 17.51 -10.04
C GLU A 167 -8.31 16.49 -10.03
N LYS A 168 -8.30 15.52 -10.95
CA LYS A 168 -9.29 14.45 -11.00
C LYS A 168 -9.23 13.54 -9.76
N ILE A 169 -8.04 13.21 -9.28
CA ILE A 169 -7.85 12.41 -8.06
C ILE A 169 -8.39 13.20 -6.86
N LEU A 170 -8.02 14.47 -6.73
CA LEU A 170 -8.46 15.32 -5.61
C LEU A 170 -9.98 15.49 -5.57
N LYS A 171 -10.63 15.66 -6.73
CA LYS A 171 -12.10 15.68 -6.84
C LYS A 171 -12.75 14.35 -6.45
N GLY A 172 -12.01 13.25 -6.48
CA GLY A 172 -12.48 11.93 -6.10
C GLY A 172 -12.53 11.69 -4.59
N TYR A 173 -11.87 12.53 -3.79
CA TYR A 173 -11.81 12.34 -2.33
C TYR A 173 -12.94 13.07 -1.60
N SER A 174 -13.58 12.36 -0.66
CA SER A 174 -14.62 12.88 0.22
C SER A 174 -14.10 13.00 1.65
N ARG A 175 -14.26 14.18 2.27
CA ARG A 175 -13.95 14.42 3.69
C ARG A 175 -14.82 13.62 4.66
N LYS A 176 -15.91 12.99 4.17
CA LYS A 176 -16.72 12.08 4.97
C LYS A 176 -16.04 10.71 5.17
N GLU A 177 -15.18 10.31 4.24
CA GLU A 177 -14.55 8.98 4.24
C GLU A 177 -13.13 9.02 4.81
N TYR A 178 -12.38 10.08 4.53
CA TYR A 178 -11.00 10.25 4.99
C TYR A 178 -10.86 11.55 5.75
N LYS A 179 -10.05 11.53 6.82
CA LYS A 179 -9.68 12.71 7.61
C LYS A 179 -8.68 13.58 6.86
N GLU A 180 -7.74 12.94 6.14
CA GLU A 180 -6.70 13.60 5.34
C GLU A 180 -6.34 12.73 4.13
N VAL A 181 -5.66 13.34 3.15
CA VAL A 181 -4.97 12.64 2.06
C VAL A 181 -3.49 12.97 2.10
N TRP A 182 -2.64 11.94 2.18
CA TRP A 182 -1.19 12.07 2.20
C TRP A 182 -0.60 11.68 0.85
N TYR A 183 0.00 12.65 0.17
CA TYR A 183 0.72 12.45 -1.09
C TYR A 183 2.21 12.30 -0.84
N PHE A 184 2.77 11.17 -1.25
CA PHE A 184 4.21 10.93 -1.22
C PHE A 184 4.78 11.12 -2.61
N VAL A 185 5.71 12.06 -2.75
CA VAL A 185 6.35 12.38 -4.03
C VAL A 185 7.79 11.88 -4.07
N GLY A 186 8.21 11.31 -5.20
CA GLY A 186 9.59 10.85 -5.41
C GLY A 186 10.64 11.97 -5.43
N SER A 187 10.22 13.22 -5.71
CA SER A 187 11.06 14.42 -5.65
C SER A 187 10.23 15.63 -5.20
N LYS A 188 10.84 16.53 -4.42
CA LYS A 188 10.23 17.82 -4.04
C LYS A 188 9.93 18.72 -5.24
N SER A 189 10.54 18.49 -6.40
CA SER A 189 10.18 19.20 -7.64
C SER A 189 8.84 18.75 -8.24
N LEU A 190 8.26 17.65 -7.77
CA LEU A 190 6.94 17.14 -8.21
C LEU A 190 5.78 17.81 -7.46
N SER A 191 6.04 18.47 -6.33
CA SER A 191 5.03 19.02 -5.44
C SER A 191 4.59 20.47 -5.65
N PRO A 192 5.23 21.36 -6.48
CA PRO A 192 4.86 22.77 -6.51
C PRO A 192 3.36 22.99 -6.74
N LYS A 193 2.73 22.23 -7.66
CA LYS A 193 1.31 22.40 -7.99
C LYS A 193 0.35 21.81 -6.95
N ILE A 194 0.75 20.78 -6.21
CA ILE A 194 -0.08 20.21 -5.13
C ILE A 194 -0.02 21.13 -3.90
N ILE A 195 1.17 21.65 -3.61
CA ILE A 195 1.41 22.61 -2.52
C ILE A 195 0.74 23.95 -2.84
N GLU A 196 0.86 24.45 -4.07
CA GLU A 196 0.27 25.72 -4.53
C GLU A 196 -1.27 25.70 -4.49
N ALA A 197 -1.90 24.53 -4.63
CA ALA A 197 -3.35 24.39 -4.46
C ALA A 197 -3.81 24.71 -3.02
N GLY A 198 -2.91 24.65 -2.02
CA GLY A 198 -3.16 25.15 -0.66
C GLY A 198 -4.30 24.46 0.09
N ILE A 199 -4.67 23.23 -0.30
CA ILE A 199 -5.82 22.53 0.27
C ILE A 199 -5.41 21.90 1.61
N PRO A 200 -5.92 22.36 2.77
CA PRO A 200 -5.44 21.90 4.08
C PRO A 200 -5.65 20.41 4.37
N PHE A 201 -6.60 19.82 3.64
CA PHE A 201 -6.93 18.39 3.70
C PHE A 201 -5.87 17.48 3.03
N ILE A 202 -4.98 18.07 2.22
CA ILE A 202 -3.95 17.35 1.48
C ILE A 202 -2.59 17.72 2.06
N LYS A 203 -1.84 16.71 2.47
CA LYS A 203 -0.47 16.87 2.93
C LYS A 203 0.48 16.22 1.94
N VAL A 204 1.57 16.90 1.64
CA VAL A 204 2.58 16.41 0.68
C VAL A 204 3.86 16.12 1.41
N PHE A 205 4.36 14.90 1.27
CA PHE A 205 5.57 14.40 1.90
C PHE A 205 6.57 13.94 0.85
N SER A 206 7.85 14.03 1.17
CA SER A 206 8.87 13.37 0.37
C SER A 206 8.83 11.87 0.63
N PHE A 207 8.81 11.05 -0.42
CA PHE A 207 8.95 9.61 -0.26
C PHE A 207 10.33 9.23 0.32
N THR A 208 11.37 10.03 0.04
CA THR A 208 12.74 9.78 0.52
C THR A 208 13.01 10.36 1.91
N ASP A 209 12.14 11.24 2.42
CA ASP A 209 12.30 11.90 3.70
C ASP A 209 10.95 11.98 4.42
N MET A 210 10.77 11.06 5.37
CA MET A 210 9.55 10.88 6.17
C MET A 210 9.77 11.29 7.64
N THR A 211 10.65 12.25 7.90
CA THR A 211 10.97 12.72 9.25
C THR A 211 9.81 13.43 9.95
N GLU A 212 8.92 14.06 9.17
CA GLU A 212 7.77 14.82 9.66
C GLU A 212 6.59 13.95 10.11
N ILE A 213 6.61 12.64 9.82
CA ILE A 213 5.51 11.72 10.13
C ILE A 213 5.73 11.10 11.50
N LYS A 214 4.78 11.32 12.41
CA LYS A 214 4.77 10.80 13.78
C LYS A 214 3.49 10.01 14.06
N ALA A 215 3.53 9.17 15.08
CA ALA A 215 2.34 8.56 15.68
C ALA A 215 1.38 9.66 16.16
N GLU A 216 0.07 9.47 15.96
CA GLU A 216 -0.90 10.31 16.67
C GLU A 216 -0.69 10.05 18.17
N GLU A 217 -0.17 11.05 18.89
CA GLU A 217 -0.17 11.05 20.35
C GLU A 217 -1.62 10.91 20.83
N LYS A 218 -1.83 10.12 21.90
CA LYS A 218 -3.14 9.92 22.50
C LYS A 218 -3.81 11.29 22.71
N PRO A 219 -5.09 11.47 22.34
CA PRO A 219 -5.77 12.71 22.67
C PRO A 219 -5.87 12.83 24.18
N THR A 220 -5.17 13.80 24.76
CA THR A 220 -5.55 14.37 26.05
C THR A 220 -6.84 15.17 25.84
N GLU A 221 -7.86 14.85 26.62
CA GLU A 221 -9.13 15.55 26.60
C GLU A 221 -8.98 17.06 26.89
N LYS A 222 -9.94 17.82 26.33
CA LYS A 222 -10.24 19.27 26.45
C LYS A 222 -9.65 20.11 25.30
N THR A 223 -10.38 20.95 24.57
CA THR A 223 -11.68 21.59 24.84
C THR A 223 -12.34 21.99 23.52
N SER A 224 -13.66 21.99 23.51
CA SER A 224 -14.57 22.49 22.47
C SER A 224 -14.23 23.89 21.96
N GLY A 225 -14.16 24.05 20.64
CA GLY A 225 -14.12 25.35 19.97
C GLY A 225 -14.71 25.25 18.56
N ASN A 226 -15.85 25.92 18.36
CA ASN A 226 -16.51 26.11 17.07
C ASN A 226 -15.54 26.57 15.98
N VAL A 227 -15.55 25.91 14.81
CA VAL A 227 -14.94 26.47 13.60
C VAL A 227 -15.95 26.48 12.48
N GLN A 228 -16.20 27.70 12.01
CA GLN A 228 -17.12 28.09 10.95
C GLN A 228 -16.77 27.38 9.63
N THR A 229 -17.80 26.80 9.02
CA THR A 229 -17.80 26.29 7.65
C THR A 229 -17.62 27.44 6.66
N ILE A 230 -16.39 27.67 6.22
CA ILE A 230 -16.10 28.51 5.03
C ILE A 230 -16.21 27.62 3.79
N ASP A 231 -16.91 28.13 2.77
CA ASP A 231 -17.23 27.49 1.50
C ASP A 231 -15.97 27.22 0.63
N GLN A 232 -15.26 26.14 0.95
CA GLN A 232 -13.99 25.73 0.32
C GLN A 232 -14.17 25.04 -1.04
N GLN A 233 -15.40 24.67 -1.42
CA GLN A 233 -15.67 24.16 -2.77
C GLN A 233 -15.49 25.27 -3.82
N LYS A 234 -15.75 26.52 -3.43
CA LYS A 234 -15.52 27.71 -4.25
C LYS A 234 -14.04 28.00 -4.43
N ALA A 235 -13.21 27.87 -3.39
CA ALA A 235 -11.76 28.07 -3.47
C ALA A 235 -11.07 27.09 -4.44
N VAL A 236 -11.50 25.82 -4.44
CA VAL A 236 -10.99 24.83 -5.40
C VAL A 236 -11.44 25.17 -6.81
N LYS A 237 -12.69 25.60 -7.03
CA LYS A 237 -13.16 26.03 -8.36
C LYS A 237 -12.46 27.30 -8.86
N ASP A 238 -12.31 28.31 -8.02
CA ASP A 238 -11.80 29.64 -8.38
C ASP A 238 -10.29 29.61 -8.68
N PHE A 239 -9.51 28.73 -8.05
CA PHE A 239 -8.09 28.53 -8.37
C PHE A 239 -7.88 28.01 -9.80
N PHE A 240 -8.76 27.10 -10.27
CA PHE A 240 -8.62 26.48 -11.60
C PHE A 240 -9.30 27.26 -12.73
N GLN A 241 -10.11 28.30 -12.43
CA GLN A 241 -10.72 29.18 -13.43
C GLN A 241 -9.83 30.38 -13.83
N ARG A 242 -8.70 30.61 -13.15
CA ARG A 242 -7.70 31.61 -13.54
C ARG A 242 -6.69 31.03 -14.54
N LYS A 243 -7.14 30.56 -15.70
CA LYS A 243 -6.33 30.40 -16.91
C LYS A 243 -7.20 30.48 -18.16
#